data_AF-A0AAU2NKR8-F1
#
_entry.id   AF-A0AAU2NKR8-F1
#
_cell.length_a   1.000
_cell.length_b   1.000
_cell.length_c   1.000
_cell.angle_alpha   90.00
_cell.angle_beta   90.00
_cell.angle_gamma   90.00
#
_symmetry.space_group_name_H-M   'P 1'
#
loop_
_entity.id
_entity.type
_entity.pdbx_description
1 polymer ?
#
loop_
_entity_poly.entity_id
_entity_poly.type
_entity_poly.pdbx_seq_one_letter_code
_entity_poly.pdbx_strand_id
1 'polypeptide(L)'
;MVVERATPGDLLRFRPEAAARIWPDGDGARFVTEIGIPNSKGLFRILEELADRDPASRDTAFENWPGPEPVDTPHGKLQPLGRLYQAVVFVHLGDGTIWASDPDSEIEYELIHGDVSSLAYLVYKFEVERPGPDERPDPNDWAEVEEIVREGMERWDSLPFKSEFWTAFLDSYPML
;
A
#
# COMPACT_ATOMS: atom_id res chain seq x y z
N MET A 1 -5.04 15.37 11.49
CA MET A 1 -4.18 14.36 12.15
C MET A 1 -5.10 13.28 12.67
N VAL A 2 -5.38 12.26 11.86
CA VAL A 2 -6.37 11.23 12.20
C VAL A 2 -5.62 9.92 12.46
N VAL A 3 -5.26 9.72 13.73
CA VAL A 3 -4.85 8.42 14.29
C VAL A 3 -5.65 8.19 15.58
N GLU A 4 -6.90 8.65 15.65
CA GLU A 4 -7.59 8.68 16.95
C GLU A 4 -8.20 7.34 17.37
N ARG A 5 -8.24 6.29 16.53
CA ARG A 5 -8.74 4.96 16.92
C ARG A 5 -8.18 3.77 16.12
N ALA A 6 -6.89 3.73 15.83
CA ALA A 6 -6.32 2.45 15.38
C ALA A 6 -6.29 1.47 16.57
N THR A 7 -7.00 0.36 16.46
CA THR A 7 -6.91 -0.73 17.45
C THR A 7 -5.69 -1.61 17.15
N PRO A 8 -5.17 -2.35 18.16
CA PRO A 8 -4.09 -3.31 17.92
C PRO A 8 -4.43 -4.25 16.75
N GLY A 9 -3.47 -4.48 15.85
CA GLY A 9 -3.66 -5.26 14.63
C GLY A 9 -4.20 -4.51 13.39
N ASP A 10 -4.63 -3.25 13.52
CA ASP A 10 -5.14 -2.46 12.36
C ASP A 10 -4.02 -1.87 11.50
N LEU A 11 -2.83 -1.70 12.07
CA LEU A 11 -1.68 -1.05 11.44
C LEU A 11 -0.55 -2.05 11.24
N LEU A 12 -0.12 -2.20 9.99
CA LEU A 12 1.01 -2.99 9.56
C LEU A 12 2.28 -2.17 9.77
N ARG A 13 3.12 -2.61 10.70
CA ARG A 13 4.39 -1.97 11.02
C ARG A 13 5.56 -2.81 10.56
N PHE A 14 6.65 -2.15 10.24
CA PHE A 14 7.91 -2.78 9.89
C PHE A 14 8.77 -2.95 11.12
N ARG A 15 9.55 -4.04 11.16
CA ARG A 15 10.60 -4.21 12.17
C ARG A 15 11.60 -3.06 12.07
N PRO A 16 12.05 -2.45 13.18
CA PRO A 16 12.97 -1.31 13.12
C PRO A 16 14.26 -1.59 12.32
N GLU A 17 14.82 -2.79 12.44
CA GLU A 17 16.01 -3.20 11.68
C GLU A 17 15.74 -3.36 10.18
N ALA A 18 14.53 -3.78 9.79
CA ALA A 18 14.15 -3.85 8.38
C ALA A 18 13.96 -2.44 7.84
N ALA A 19 13.21 -1.60 8.54
CA ALA A 19 12.95 -0.22 8.16
C ALA A 19 14.24 0.59 7.98
N ALA A 20 15.21 0.46 8.90
CA ALA A 20 16.49 1.16 8.83
C ALA A 20 17.35 0.74 7.61
N ARG A 21 17.22 -0.50 7.13
CA ARG A 21 17.92 -0.95 5.91
C ARG A 21 17.26 -0.43 4.65
N ILE A 22 15.93 -0.31 4.66
CA ILE A 22 15.12 0.03 3.48
C ILE A 22 15.06 1.55 3.28
N TRP A 23 14.96 2.31 4.38
CA TRP A 23 14.89 3.78 4.39
C TRP A 23 15.98 4.37 5.30
N PRO A 24 17.28 4.29 4.92
CA PRO A 24 18.37 4.73 5.78
C PRO A 24 18.38 6.24 6.06
N ASP A 25 17.95 7.07 5.10
CA ASP A 25 18.16 8.53 5.13
C ASP A 25 16.85 9.36 5.08
N GLY A 26 15.71 8.79 5.47
CA GLY A 26 14.40 9.45 5.30
C GLY A 26 13.38 9.22 6.41
N ASP A 27 12.33 10.04 6.40
CA ASP A 27 11.18 9.93 7.30
C ASP A 27 10.41 8.60 7.15
N GLY A 28 10.64 7.87 6.06
CA GLY A 28 10.02 6.57 5.77
C GLY A 28 10.22 5.56 6.89
N ALA A 29 11.45 5.41 7.42
CA ALA A 29 11.73 4.45 8.49
C ALA A 29 10.92 4.75 9.76
N ARG A 30 10.84 6.03 10.14
CA ARG A 30 10.03 6.48 11.27
C ARG A 30 8.54 6.25 11.02
N PHE A 31 8.06 6.61 9.83
CA PHE A 31 6.66 6.42 9.45
C PHE A 31 6.25 4.96 9.58
N VAL A 32 6.99 4.02 8.99
CA VAL A 32 6.59 2.60 8.94
C VAL A 32 6.76 1.86 10.27
N THR A 33 7.55 2.40 11.20
CA THR A 33 7.76 1.81 12.53
C THR A 33 6.82 2.41 13.57
N GLU A 34 6.57 3.72 13.56
CA GLU A 34 5.74 4.39 14.56
C GLU A 34 4.27 4.46 14.13
N ILE A 35 4.01 4.78 12.87
CA ILE A 35 2.66 4.99 12.32
C ILE A 35 2.15 3.71 11.67
N GLY A 36 2.86 3.19 10.68
CA GLY A 36 2.49 1.98 9.93
C GLY A 36 1.48 2.22 8.80
N ILE A 37 1.19 1.17 8.05
CA ILE A 37 0.27 1.14 6.91
C ILE A 37 -1.03 0.47 7.37
N PRO A 38 -2.22 1.04 7.13
CA PRO A 38 -3.46 0.35 7.46
C PRO A 38 -3.58 -0.98 6.73
N ASN A 39 -4.01 -2.03 7.43
CA ASN A 39 -4.27 -3.34 6.83
C ASN A 39 -5.44 -3.27 5.83
N SER A 40 -6.44 -2.42 6.11
CA SER A 40 -7.60 -2.17 5.23
C SER A 40 -8.26 -3.45 4.71
N LYS A 41 -8.58 -4.37 5.63
CA LYS A 41 -9.12 -5.72 5.34
C LYS A 41 -8.26 -6.56 4.38
N GLY A 42 -6.95 -6.39 4.37
CA GLY A 42 -6.02 -7.16 3.53
C GLY A 42 -5.81 -6.58 2.14
N LEU A 43 -6.23 -5.32 1.91
CA LEU A 43 -5.95 -4.62 0.66
C LEU A 43 -4.45 -4.59 0.38
N PHE A 44 -3.67 -4.19 1.39
CA PHE A 44 -2.22 -4.34 1.41
C PHE A 44 -1.81 -5.42 2.43
N ARG A 45 -0.93 -6.32 2.00
CA ARG A 45 -0.40 -7.43 2.79
C ARG A 45 1.11 -7.32 2.85
N ILE A 46 1.64 -7.09 4.04
CA ILE A 46 3.09 -6.93 4.25
C ILE A 46 3.80 -8.29 4.21
N LEU A 47 5.02 -8.35 3.68
CA LEU A 47 5.84 -9.56 3.80
C LEU A 47 6.10 -9.89 5.27
N GLU A 48 5.85 -11.14 5.65
CA GLU A 48 6.01 -11.61 7.03
C GLU A 48 7.40 -11.30 7.60
N GLU A 49 8.44 -11.44 6.78
CA GLU A 49 9.82 -11.20 7.17
C GLU A 49 10.13 -9.70 7.37
N LEU A 50 9.27 -8.78 6.95
CA LEU A 50 9.47 -7.35 7.19
C LEU A 50 8.64 -6.84 8.36
N ALA A 51 7.58 -7.57 8.72
CA ALA A 51 6.57 -7.13 9.67
C ALA A 51 7.00 -7.25 11.13
N ASP A 52 6.69 -6.22 11.92
CA ASP A 52 6.63 -6.32 13.38
C ASP A 52 5.25 -6.89 13.75
N ARG A 53 5.21 -8.18 14.09
CA ARG A 53 3.95 -8.92 14.27
C ARG A 53 3.23 -8.51 15.56
N ASP A 54 2.07 -7.88 15.40
CA ASP A 54 1.09 -7.74 16.47
C ASP A 54 0.27 -9.05 16.58
N PRO A 55 0.16 -9.67 17.78
CA PRO A 55 -0.68 -10.85 17.99
C PRO A 55 -2.17 -10.66 17.65
N ALA A 56 -2.65 -9.41 17.59
CA ALA A 56 -4.01 -9.09 17.17
C ALA A 56 -4.18 -8.99 15.64
N SER A 57 -3.09 -8.96 14.87
CA SER A 57 -3.15 -8.93 13.41
C SER A 57 -3.77 -10.20 12.86
N ARG A 58 -4.68 -10.07 11.90
CA ARG A 58 -5.26 -11.20 11.17
C ARG A 58 -4.23 -11.81 10.23
N ASP A 59 -4.31 -13.12 9.97
CA ASP A 59 -3.41 -13.79 9.02
C ASP A 59 -3.44 -13.18 7.62
N THR A 60 -4.59 -12.61 7.21
CA THR A 60 -4.75 -11.92 5.93
C THR A 60 -3.93 -10.63 5.81
N ALA A 61 -3.28 -10.17 6.88
CA ALA A 61 -2.37 -9.04 6.90
C ALA A 61 -1.00 -9.36 6.27
N PHE A 62 -0.66 -10.64 6.16
CA PHE A 62 0.68 -11.09 5.82
C PHE A 62 0.71 -11.78 4.45
N GLU A 63 1.78 -11.57 3.71
CA GLU A 63 2.07 -12.24 2.45
C GLU A 63 3.24 -13.21 2.63
N ASN A 64 3.09 -14.41 2.06
CA ASN A 64 4.07 -15.50 2.11
C ASN A 64 4.65 -15.69 0.71
N TRP A 65 5.41 -14.71 0.23
CA TRP A 65 6.07 -14.73 -1.07
C TRP A 65 7.52 -15.22 -0.95
N PRO A 66 8.11 -15.87 -1.98
CA PRO A 66 9.51 -16.28 -1.98
C PRO A 66 10.47 -15.08 -1.88
N GLY A 67 10.77 -14.69 -0.64
CA GLY A 67 11.95 -13.95 -0.23
C GLY A 67 11.80 -12.42 -0.19
N PRO A 68 12.24 -11.77 0.91
CA PRO A 68 12.31 -10.31 1.02
C PRO A 68 13.60 -9.75 0.39
N GLU A 69 14.23 -10.45 -0.54
CA GLU A 69 15.50 -10.00 -1.10
C GLU A 69 15.26 -8.92 -2.17
N PRO A 70 16.06 -7.85 -2.19
CA PRO A 70 15.96 -6.84 -3.24
C PRO A 70 16.25 -7.42 -4.62
N VAL A 71 15.55 -6.91 -5.63
CA VAL A 71 15.71 -7.25 -7.04
C VAL A 71 16.36 -6.10 -7.80
N ASP A 72 17.28 -6.41 -8.70
CA ASP A 72 17.84 -5.43 -9.63
C ASP A 72 16.91 -5.28 -10.83
N THR A 73 16.50 -4.05 -11.13
CA THR A 73 15.62 -3.73 -12.27
C THR A 73 16.22 -2.60 -13.12
N PRO A 74 15.67 -2.33 -14.32
CA PRO A 74 16.05 -1.16 -15.11
C PRO A 74 15.86 0.18 -14.38
N HIS A 75 15.05 0.21 -13.32
CA HIS A 75 14.73 1.39 -12.53
C HIS A 75 15.59 1.50 -11.26
N GLY A 76 16.55 0.59 -11.06
CA GLY A 76 17.41 0.53 -9.88
C GLY A 76 17.09 -0.67 -9.00
N LYS A 77 17.44 -0.58 -7.72
CA LYS A 77 17.30 -1.69 -6.79
C LYS A 77 15.99 -1.58 -6.02
N LEU A 78 15.10 -2.54 -6.22
CA LEU A 78 13.76 -2.56 -5.64
C LEU A 78 13.66 -3.60 -4.53
N GLN A 79 13.22 -3.18 -3.35
CA GLN A 79 12.95 -4.04 -2.20
C GLN A 79 11.47 -4.42 -2.18
N PRO A 80 11.12 -5.72 -2.27
CA PRO A 80 9.75 -6.17 -2.07
C PRO A 80 9.25 -5.78 -0.68
N LEU A 81 8.04 -5.23 -0.60
CA LEU A 81 7.37 -4.87 0.66
C LEU A 81 6.21 -5.79 1.00
N GLY A 82 5.54 -6.32 -0.01
CA GLY A 82 4.27 -7.02 0.17
C GLY A 82 3.50 -7.18 -1.13
N ARG A 83 2.20 -7.40 -0.98
CA ARG A 83 1.26 -7.51 -2.08
C ARG A 83 0.10 -6.56 -1.86
N LEU A 84 -0.25 -5.81 -2.90
CA LEU A 84 -1.44 -4.97 -2.97
C LEU A 84 -2.31 -5.57 -4.06
N TYR A 85 -3.51 -6.03 -3.69
CA TYR A 85 -4.35 -6.80 -4.61
C TYR A 85 -3.58 -8.02 -5.20
N GLN A 86 -3.32 -8.04 -6.51
CA GLN A 86 -2.55 -9.06 -7.21
C GLN A 86 -1.12 -8.63 -7.58
N ALA A 87 -0.75 -7.38 -7.32
CA ALA A 87 0.57 -6.86 -7.65
C ALA A 87 1.55 -6.96 -6.48
N VAL A 88 2.80 -7.30 -6.80
CA VAL A 88 3.90 -7.21 -5.84
C VAL A 88 4.28 -5.74 -5.69
N VAL A 89 4.33 -5.25 -4.46
CA VAL A 89 4.69 -3.88 -4.14
C VAL A 89 6.16 -3.82 -3.73
N PHE A 90 6.88 -2.85 -4.26
CA PHE A 90 8.28 -2.61 -3.98
C PHE A 90 8.50 -1.17 -3.53
N VAL A 91 9.63 -0.96 -2.85
CA VAL A 91 10.21 0.36 -2.66
C VAL A 91 11.57 0.43 -3.32
N HIS A 92 11.84 1.55 -3.99
CA HIS A 92 13.16 1.81 -4.56
C HIS A 92 14.12 2.25 -3.45
N LEU A 93 15.24 1.53 -3.30
CA LEU A 93 16.19 1.75 -2.20
C LEU A 93 16.98 3.07 -2.30
N GLY A 94 16.97 3.72 -3.48
CA GLY A 94 17.71 4.97 -3.67
C GLY A 94 16.92 6.23 -3.30
N ASP A 95 15.61 6.25 -3.50
CA ASP A 95 14.77 7.44 -3.34
C ASP A 95 13.47 7.21 -2.55
N GLY A 96 13.16 5.97 -2.18
CA GLY A 96 11.98 5.63 -1.38
C GLY A 96 10.67 5.60 -2.15
N THR A 97 10.68 5.78 -3.48
CA THR A 97 9.49 5.69 -4.33
C THR A 97 8.90 4.28 -4.33
N ILE A 98 7.57 4.17 -4.51
CA ILE A 98 6.85 2.90 -4.44
C ILE A 98 6.45 2.46 -5.83
N TRP A 99 6.73 1.18 -6.11
CA TRP A 99 6.52 0.56 -7.41
C TRP A 99 5.62 -0.67 -7.27
N ALA A 100 4.88 -0.99 -8.33
CA ALA A 100 4.10 -2.21 -8.42
C ALA A 100 4.52 -3.04 -9.64
N SER A 101 4.46 -4.36 -9.50
CA SER A 101 4.57 -5.31 -10.61
C SER A 101 3.32 -6.19 -10.60
N ASP A 102 2.46 -5.98 -11.59
CA ASP A 102 1.27 -6.80 -11.82
C ASP A 102 1.55 -7.79 -12.96
N PRO A 103 1.42 -9.12 -12.74
CA PRO A 103 1.65 -10.10 -13.79
C PRO A 103 0.71 -9.96 -15.00
N ASP A 104 -0.44 -9.31 -14.84
CA ASP A 104 -1.41 -9.09 -15.91
C ASP A 104 -1.22 -7.74 -16.63
N SER A 105 -0.24 -6.92 -16.21
CA SER A 105 0.07 -5.63 -16.83
C SER A 105 1.12 -5.76 -17.95
N GLU A 106 1.01 -4.91 -18.98
CA GLU A 106 2.07 -4.75 -19.98
C GLU A 106 3.30 -4.03 -19.41
N ILE A 107 3.13 -3.28 -18.31
CA ILE A 107 4.20 -2.57 -17.61
C ILE A 107 4.73 -3.48 -16.49
N GLU A 108 5.96 -3.96 -16.66
CA GLU A 108 6.60 -4.90 -15.70
C GLU A 108 6.78 -4.28 -14.31
N TYR A 109 7.23 -3.02 -14.24
CA TYR A 109 7.36 -2.25 -13.01
C TYR A 109 6.83 -0.85 -13.22
N GLU A 110 5.79 -0.50 -12.49
CA GLU A 110 5.13 0.80 -12.58
C GLU A 110 5.35 1.63 -11.30
N LEU A 111 5.73 2.90 -11.46
CA LEU A 111 5.81 3.85 -10.35
C LEU A 111 4.40 4.27 -9.93
N ILE A 112 4.01 3.92 -8.70
CA ILE A 112 2.64 4.12 -8.22
C ILE A 112 2.52 5.13 -7.07
N HIS A 113 3.57 5.38 -6.28
CA HIS A 113 3.59 6.44 -5.26
C HIS A 113 4.97 7.09 -5.10
N GLY A 114 4.97 8.34 -4.63
CA GLY A 114 6.18 9.08 -4.31
C GLY A 114 6.92 8.55 -3.08
N ASP A 115 6.18 7.99 -2.11
CA ASP A 115 6.74 7.35 -0.91
C ASP A 115 5.73 6.42 -0.21
N VAL A 116 6.18 5.76 0.86
CA VAL A 116 5.37 4.83 1.65
C VAL A 116 4.22 5.51 2.42
N SER A 117 4.34 6.80 2.74
CA SER A 117 3.29 7.55 3.42
C SER A 117 2.12 7.86 2.46
N SER A 118 2.42 8.11 1.19
CA SER A 118 1.45 8.24 0.11
C SER A 118 0.68 6.93 -0.11
N LEU A 119 1.38 5.78 -0.14
CA LEU A 119 0.73 4.46 -0.18
C LEU A 119 -0.21 4.26 1.00
N ALA A 120 0.27 4.51 2.23
CA ALA A 120 -0.52 4.35 3.44
C ALA A 120 -1.76 5.25 3.46
N TYR A 121 -1.64 6.48 2.98
CA TYR A 121 -2.75 7.43 2.92
C TYR A 121 -3.82 6.99 1.92
N LEU A 122 -3.43 6.48 0.75
CA LEU A 122 -4.38 5.94 -0.22
C LEU A 122 -5.10 4.71 0.34
N VAL A 123 -4.37 3.77 0.94
CA VAL A 123 -4.94 2.55 1.56
C VAL A 123 -5.89 2.91 2.72
N TYR A 124 -5.57 3.95 3.49
CA TYR A 124 -6.47 4.53 4.49
C TYR A 124 -7.74 5.10 3.84
N LYS A 125 -7.60 5.90 2.78
CA LYS A 125 -8.72 6.55 2.11
C LYS A 125 -9.73 5.53 1.57
N PHE A 126 -9.28 4.44 0.96
CA PHE A 126 -10.20 3.36 0.55
C PHE A 126 -10.90 2.68 1.72
N GLU A 127 -10.23 2.51 2.87
CA GLU A 127 -10.85 1.87 4.04
C GLU A 127 -11.97 2.73 4.64
N VAL A 128 -11.80 4.05 4.66
CA VAL A 128 -12.77 4.96 5.28
C VAL A 128 -13.90 5.38 4.36
N GLU A 129 -13.65 5.49 3.05
CA GLU A 129 -14.65 5.94 2.09
C GLU A 129 -15.46 4.79 1.49
N ARG A 130 -14.99 3.53 1.57
CA ARG A 130 -15.75 2.41 1.00
C ARG A 130 -17.15 2.29 1.65
N PRO A 131 -18.15 1.82 0.89
CA PRO A 131 -19.47 1.52 1.44
C PRO A 131 -19.42 0.56 2.63
N GLY A 132 -20.34 0.75 3.56
CA GLY A 132 -20.47 -0.09 4.75
C GLY A 132 -20.84 -1.54 4.42
N PRO A 133 -20.58 -2.49 5.34
CA PRO A 133 -20.82 -3.92 5.11
C PRO A 133 -22.30 -4.29 4.91
N ASP A 134 -23.23 -3.46 5.39
CA ASP A 134 -24.68 -3.66 5.24
C ASP A 134 -25.26 -2.93 4.01
N GLU A 135 -24.42 -2.16 3.31
CA GLU A 135 -24.80 -1.42 2.11
C GLU A 135 -24.73 -2.33 0.88
N ARG A 136 -25.55 -2.02 -0.13
CA ARG A 136 -25.51 -2.68 -1.44
C ARG A 136 -25.14 -1.63 -2.48
N PRO A 137 -23.86 -1.22 -2.52
CA PRO A 137 -23.45 -0.14 -3.40
C PRO A 137 -23.66 -0.52 -4.86
N ASP A 138 -24.16 0.41 -5.64
CA ASP A 138 -24.21 0.33 -7.08
C ASP A 138 -22.95 0.96 -7.72
N PRO A 139 -22.77 0.87 -9.05
CA PRO A 139 -21.59 1.43 -9.71
C PRO A 139 -21.38 2.94 -9.49
N ASN A 140 -22.44 3.72 -9.23
CA ASN A 140 -22.32 5.15 -8.98
C ASN A 140 -21.76 5.42 -7.58
N ASP A 141 -22.16 4.64 -6.57
CA ASP A 141 -21.60 4.76 -5.22
C ASP A 141 -20.07 4.56 -5.24
N TRP A 142 -19.59 3.58 -6.02
CA TRP A 142 -18.16 3.35 -6.20
C TRP A 142 -17.46 4.45 -6.98
N ALA A 143 -18.11 5.03 -7.99
CA ALA A 143 -17.56 6.17 -8.74
C ALA A 143 -17.40 7.42 -7.84
N GLU A 144 -18.36 7.67 -6.93
CA GLU A 144 -18.26 8.74 -5.94
C GLU A 144 -17.10 8.51 -4.96
N VAL A 145 -16.91 7.28 -4.49
CA VAL A 145 -15.76 6.91 -3.65
C VAL A 145 -14.44 7.15 -4.38
N GLU A 146 -14.34 6.72 -5.64
CA GLU A 146 -13.15 6.96 -6.45
C GLU A 146 -12.84 8.46 -6.58
N GLU A 147 -13.85 9.30 -6.84
CA GLU A 147 -13.68 10.75 -6.94
C GLU A 147 -13.19 11.35 -5.61
N ILE A 148 -13.75 10.95 -4.48
CA ILE A 148 -13.33 11.40 -3.14
C ILE A 148 -11.88 10.99 -2.84
N VAL A 149 -11.49 9.75 -3.18
CA VAL A 149 -10.12 9.27 -3.02
C VAL A 149 -9.18 10.05 -3.95
N ARG A 150 -9.56 10.27 -5.21
CA ARG A 150 -8.80 11.03 -6.20
C ARG A 150 -8.51 12.45 -5.74
N GLU A 151 -9.54 13.21 -5.38
CA GLU A 151 -9.38 14.58 -4.90
C GLU A 151 -8.51 14.65 -3.64
N GLY A 152 -8.66 13.66 -2.74
CA GLY A 152 -7.88 13.55 -1.52
C GLY A 152 -6.40 13.30 -1.80
N MET A 153 -6.11 12.44 -2.78
CA MET A 153 -4.74 12.06 -3.16
C MET A 153 -4.06 13.12 -3.99
N GLU A 154 -4.70 13.73 -5.00
CA GLU A 154 -4.06 14.72 -5.88
C GLU A 154 -3.44 15.91 -5.11
N ARG A 155 -4.00 16.25 -3.95
CA ARG A 155 -3.45 17.29 -3.06
C ARG A 155 -2.18 16.86 -2.33
N TRP A 156 -1.95 15.57 -2.16
CA TRP A 156 -0.83 14.97 -1.43
C TRP A 156 0.22 14.38 -2.38
N ASP A 157 -0.23 13.45 -3.23
CA ASP A 157 0.55 12.77 -4.25
C ASP A 157 -0.33 12.50 -5.47
N SER A 158 0.04 13.09 -6.61
CA SER A 158 -0.68 12.95 -7.87
C SER A 158 -0.30 11.69 -8.67
N LEU A 159 0.73 10.94 -8.26
CA LEU A 159 1.21 9.77 -9.00
C LEU A 159 0.18 8.65 -9.11
N PRO A 160 -0.58 8.28 -8.06
CA PRO A 160 -1.50 7.15 -8.14
C PRO A 160 -2.49 7.25 -9.32
N PHE A 161 -3.08 8.42 -9.51
CA PHE A 161 -4.08 8.67 -10.57
C PHE A 161 -3.46 9.00 -11.95
N LYS A 162 -2.15 8.84 -12.09
CA LYS A 162 -1.44 8.86 -13.37
C LYS A 162 -0.92 7.47 -13.76
N SER A 163 -1.10 6.47 -12.89
CA SER A 163 -0.68 5.09 -13.12
C SER A 163 -1.82 4.26 -13.73
N GLU A 164 -1.46 3.36 -14.64
CA GLU A 164 -2.34 2.33 -15.18
C GLU A 164 -2.73 1.32 -14.12
N PHE A 165 -1.81 0.97 -13.21
CA PHE A 165 -2.08 0.07 -12.08
C PHE A 165 -3.29 0.49 -11.26
N TRP A 166 -3.32 1.75 -10.78
CA TRP A 166 -4.44 2.20 -9.95
C TRP A 166 -5.74 2.36 -10.74
N THR A 167 -5.64 2.69 -12.03
CA THR A 167 -6.81 2.73 -12.92
C THR A 167 -7.43 1.33 -13.04
N ALA A 168 -6.61 0.31 -13.33
CA ALA A 168 -7.07 -1.08 -13.42
C ALA A 168 -7.57 -1.64 -12.07
N PHE A 169 -6.93 -1.25 -10.96
CA PHE A 169 -7.40 -1.60 -9.63
C PHE A 169 -8.80 -0.99 -9.36
N LEU A 170 -9.00 0.29 -9.65
CA LEU A 170 -10.28 0.98 -9.44
C LEU A 170 -11.41 0.39 -10.27
N ASP A 171 -11.14 0.01 -11.52
CA ASP A 171 -12.12 -0.65 -12.39
C ASP A 171 -12.54 -2.03 -11.85
N SER A 172 -11.64 -2.72 -11.13
CA SER A 172 -11.89 -4.06 -10.58
C SER A 172 -12.40 -4.06 -9.14
N TYR A 173 -12.12 -3.01 -8.36
CA TYR A 173 -12.43 -2.93 -6.94
C TYR A 173 -13.91 -3.09 -6.58
N PRO A 174 -14.89 -2.55 -7.34
CA PRO A 174 -16.32 -2.79 -7.09
C PRO A 174 -16.76 -4.26 -7.17
N MET A 175 -15.93 -5.14 -7.74
CA MET A 175 -16.19 -6.56 -7.91
C MET A 175 -15.57 -7.44 -6.82
N LEU A 176 -14.83 -6.86 -5.85
CA LEU A 176 -14.15 -7.54 -4.74
C LEU A 176 -14.97 -7.53 -3.44
#